data_AF-A0A7U9S2C3-F1
#
_entry.id   AF-A0A7U9S2C3-F1
#
_cell.length_a   1.000
_cell.length_b   1.000
_cell.length_c   1.000
_cell.angle_alpha   90.00
_cell.angle_beta   90.00
_cell.angle_gamma   90.00
#
_symmetry.space_group_name_H-M   'P 1'
#
loop_
_entity.id
_entity.type
_entity.pdbx_description
1 polymer ?
#
loop_
_entity_poly.entity_id
_entity_poly.type
_entity_poly.pdbx_seq_one_letter_code
_entity_poly.pdbx_strand_id
1 'polypeptide(L)'
;MSIVRKVGIDGKEVLFKASAAIPRIYRLKFQRDIYKDLRILEKSIGEGDEERSNLDLFSLEMFENIAYTMAKHADPAIPDDVEEWLDGFNTFSIYQVLPELIKLWGLNVKTDAEAKKNFAQQSGR
;
A
#
# COMPACT_ATOMS: atom_id res chain seq x y z
N MET A 1 -14.14 -1.63 8.02
CA MET A 1 -14.48 -1.15 6.66
C MET A 1 -13.28 -1.40 5.75
N SER A 2 -13.44 -1.33 4.43
CA SER A 2 -12.32 -1.30 3.50
C SER A 2 -12.49 -0.13 2.55
N ILE A 3 -11.40 0.56 2.24
CA ILE A 3 -11.39 1.68 1.31
C ILE A 3 -10.70 1.20 0.04
N VAL A 4 -11.34 1.42 -1.12
CA VAL A 4 -10.78 1.10 -2.43
C VAL A 4 -10.50 2.40 -3.16
N ARG A 5 -9.34 2.47 -3.83
CA ARG A 5 -8.99 3.59 -4.68
C ARG A 5 -8.46 3.10 -6.02
N LYS A 6 -8.80 3.85 -7.06
CA LYS A 6 -8.30 3.63 -8.41
C LYS A 6 -7.14 4.57 -8.68
N VAL A 7 -6.06 4.05 -9.26
CA VAL A 7 -4.88 4.81 -9.65
C VAL A 7 -4.55 4.47 -11.10
N GLY A 8 -4.33 5.49 -11.93
CA GLY A 8 -3.85 5.29 -13.30
C GLY A 8 -2.35 4.99 -13.26
N ILE A 9 -1.91 3.90 -13.88
CA ILE A 9 -0.51 3.46 -13.95
C ILE A 9 -0.26 2.98 -15.37
N ASP A 10 0.70 3.57 -16.07
CA ASP A 10 1.01 3.19 -17.46
C ASP A 10 -0.22 3.14 -18.39
N GLY A 11 -1.13 4.11 -18.25
CA GLY A 11 -2.39 4.16 -19.01
C GLY A 11 -3.46 3.13 -18.60
N LYS A 12 -3.18 2.27 -17.61
CA LYS A 12 -4.11 1.27 -17.05
C LYS A 12 -4.70 1.76 -15.73
N GLU A 13 -5.96 1.41 -15.48
CA GLU A 13 -6.61 1.69 -14.20
C GLU A 13 -6.42 0.52 -13.24
N VAL A 14 -5.70 0.74 -12.15
CA VAL A 14 -5.42 -0.29 -11.13
C VAL A 14 -6.19 0.03 -9.85
N LEU A 15 -6.89 -0.97 -9.30
CA LEU A 15 -7.57 -0.86 -8.02
C LEU A 15 -6.64 -1.26 -6.89
N PHE A 16 -6.61 -0.44 -5.83
CA PHE A 16 -5.90 -0.71 -4.59
C PHE A 16 -6.89 -0.69 -3.44
N LYS A 17 -6.74 -1.63 -2.50
CA LYS A 17 -7.62 -1.75 -1.34
C LYS A 17 -6.82 -1.69 -0.05
N ALA A 18 -7.20 -0.77 0.83
CA ALA A 18 -6.78 -0.79 2.22
C ALA A 18 -7.88 -1.43 3.09
N SER A 19 -7.46 -2.35 3.96
CA SER A 19 -8.33 -3.02 4.92
C SER A 19 -7.51 -3.52 6.11
N ALA A 20 -8.18 -3.86 7.20
CA ALA A 20 -7.55 -4.49 8.36
C ALA A 20 -6.87 -5.85 8.07
N ALA A 21 -7.15 -6.48 6.92
CA ALA A 21 -6.54 -7.76 6.53
C ALA A 21 -5.15 -7.58 5.89
N ILE A 22 -4.87 -6.42 5.30
CA ILE A 22 -3.63 -6.16 4.56
C ILE A 22 -2.36 -6.45 5.39
N PRO A 23 -2.22 -6.02 6.66
CA PRO A 23 -1.02 -6.31 7.44
C PRO A 23 -0.78 -7.81 7.61
N ARG A 24 -1.85 -8.60 7.76
CA ARG A 24 -1.76 -10.05 7.88
C ARG A 24 -1.35 -10.68 6.56
N ILE A 25 -1.97 -10.27 5.45
CA ILE A 25 -1.67 -10.79 4.11
C ILE A 25 -0.20 -10.51 3.76
N TYR A 26 0.24 -9.25 3.92
CA TYR A 26 1.61 -8.82 3.65
C TYR A 26 2.62 -9.61 4.49
N ARG A 27 2.36 -9.76 5.80
CA ARG A 27 3.24 -10.53 6.70
C ARG A 27 3.33 -12.00 6.33
N LEU A 28 2.22 -12.62 5.92
CA LEU A 28 2.22 -14.03 5.54
C LEU A 28 2.95 -14.26 4.21
N LYS A 29 2.82 -13.34 3.24
CA LYS A 29 3.46 -13.48 1.93
C LYS A 29 4.95 -13.14 1.96
N PHE A 30 5.33 -12.03 2.61
CA PHE A 30 6.69 -11.50 2.54
C PHE A 30 7.49 -11.63 3.84
N GLN A 31 6.86 -12.08 4.94
CA GLN A 31 7.49 -12.14 6.28
C GLN A 31 7.94 -10.77 6.81
N ARG A 32 7.25 -9.71 6.38
CA ARG A 32 7.58 -8.32 6.71
C ARG A 32 6.42 -7.59 7.39
N ASP A 33 6.73 -6.41 7.94
CA ASP A 33 5.75 -5.52 8.57
C ASP A 33 5.46 -4.33 7.66
N ILE A 34 4.26 -4.30 7.08
CA ILE A 34 3.83 -3.25 6.17
C ILE A 34 3.90 -1.85 6.80
N TYR A 35 3.69 -1.73 8.11
CA TYR A 35 3.76 -0.43 8.79
C TYR A 35 5.19 0.09 8.87
N LYS A 36 6.17 -0.80 9.03
CA LYS A 36 7.59 -0.41 9.06
C LYS A 36 8.06 -0.05 7.66
N ASP A 37 7.70 -0.88 6.69
CA ASP A 37 8.10 -0.68 5.29
C ASP A 37 7.52 0.63 4.74
N LEU A 38 6.23 0.91 4.95
CA LEU A 38 5.62 2.19 4.55
C LEU A 38 6.31 3.40 5.19
N ARG A 39 6.72 3.33 6.46
CA ARG A 39 7.44 4.43 7.14
C ARG A 39 8.86 4.62 6.61
N ILE A 40 9.54 3.54 6.23
CA ILE A 40 10.87 3.61 5.62
C ILE A 40 10.73 4.27 4.26
N LEU A 41 9.79 3.79 3.43
CA LEU A 41 9.55 4.32 2.09
C LEU A 41 9.13 5.80 2.11
N GLU A 42 8.23 6.18 3.01
CA GLU A 42 7.80 7.58 3.20
C GLU A 42 9.00 8.49 3.53
N LYS A 43 9.98 8.01 4.31
CA LYS A 43 11.20 8.76 4.60
C LYS A 43 12.18 8.77 3.43
N SER A 44 12.32 7.65 2.72
CA SER A 44 13.28 7.50 1.62
C SER A 44 12.91 8.34 0.40
N ILE A 45 11.61 8.54 0.14
CA ILE A 45 11.14 9.37 -0.97
C ILE A 45 11.20 10.88 -0.67
N GLY A 46 11.32 11.25 0.61
CA GLY A 46 11.30 12.65 1.07
C GLY A 46 9.98 13.36 0.78
N GLU A 47 10.02 14.67 0.52
CA GLU A 47 8.85 15.47 0.11
C GLU A 47 8.47 15.27 -1.38
N GLY A 48 8.91 14.16 -2.00
CA GLY A 48 8.70 13.91 -3.44
C GLY A 48 9.76 14.56 -4.35
N ASP A 49 10.93 14.89 -3.79
CA ASP A 49 12.07 15.45 -4.53
C ASP A 49 13.01 14.31 -4.93
N GLU A 50 12.99 13.95 -6.23
CA GLU A 50 13.80 12.84 -6.77
C GLU A 50 15.30 13.01 -6.46
N GLU A 51 15.82 14.24 -6.50
CA GLU A 51 17.25 14.52 -6.27
C GLU A 51 17.69 14.35 -4.81
N ARG A 52 16.74 14.38 -3.87
CA ARG A 52 16.99 14.18 -2.43
C ARG A 52 16.54 12.81 -1.93
N SER A 53 15.94 12.00 -2.82
CA SER A 53 15.45 10.69 -2.45
C SER A 53 16.60 9.69 -2.32
N ASN A 54 16.60 8.91 -1.23
CA ASN A 54 17.56 7.83 -1.00
C ASN A 54 16.88 6.49 -1.27
N LEU A 55 16.42 6.30 -2.50
CA LEU A 55 15.79 5.06 -2.94
C LEU A 55 16.87 4.07 -3.37
N ASP A 56 17.09 3.06 -2.54
CA ASP A 56 17.89 1.90 -2.89
C ASP A 56 17.02 0.81 -3.55
N LEU A 57 17.67 -0.23 -4.10
CA LEU A 57 16.97 -1.35 -4.73
C LEU A 57 15.96 -2.02 -3.79
N PHE A 58 16.29 -2.09 -2.50
CA PHE A 58 15.41 -2.63 -1.47
C PHE A 58 14.14 -1.79 -1.28
N SER A 59 14.23 -0.46 -1.45
CA SER A 59 13.09 0.45 -1.42
C SER A 59 12.13 0.19 -2.58
N LEU A 60 12.64 -0.14 -3.77
CA LEU A 60 11.81 -0.50 -4.92
C LEU A 60 11.04 -1.79 -4.67
N GLU A 61 11.72 -2.85 -4.23
CA GLU A 61 11.10 -4.15 -3.91
C GLU A 61 10.04 -4.01 -2.80
N MET A 62 10.34 -3.25 -1.74
CA MET A 62 9.37 -2.98 -0.67
C MET A 62 8.11 -2.28 -1.21
N PHE A 63 8.28 -1.27 -2.07
CA PHE A 63 7.18 -0.56 -2.69
C PHE A 63 6.32 -1.48 -3.56
N GLU A 64 6.96 -2.27 -4.43
CA GLU A 64 6.30 -3.23 -5.32
C GLU A 64 5.49 -4.26 -4.55
N ASN A 65 6.06 -4.85 -3.50
CA ASN A 65 5.38 -5.83 -2.66
C ASN A 65 4.15 -5.25 -1.95
N ILE A 66 4.23 -3.99 -1.50
CA ILE A 66 3.11 -3.27 -0.88
C ILE A 66 2.02 -3.03 -1.92
N ALA A 67 2.39 -2.48 -3.08
CA ALA A 67 1.48 -2.19 -4.16
C ALA A 67 0.76 -3.46 -4.61
N TYR A 68 1.50 -4.54 -4.86
CA TYR A 68 0.98 -5.85 -5.22
C TYR A 68 -0.03 -6.36 -4.19
N THR A 69 0.30 -6.31 -2.90
CA THR A 69 -0.60 -6.81 -1.85
C THR A 69 -1.92 -6.06 -1.83
N MET A 70 -1.85 -4.73 -1.94
CA MET A 70 -3.06 -3.89 -1.96
C MET A 70 -3.86 -4.06 -3.25
N ALA A 71 -3.20 -4.31 -4.38
CA ALA A 71 -3.83 -4.53 -5.67
C ALA A 71 -4.50 -5.91 -5.74
N LYS A 72 -3.77 -7.00 -5.46
CA LYS A 72 -4.29 -8.37 -5.42
C LYS A 72 -5.43 -8.54 -4.42
N HIS A 73 -5.41 -7.79 -3.31
CA HIS A 73 -6.52 -7.80 -2.35
C HIS A 73 -7.77 -7.04 -2.87
N ALA A 74 -7.58 -6.08 -3.77
CA ALA A 74 -8.67 -5.38 -4.44
C ALA A 74 -9.26 -6.19 -5.59
N ASP A 75 -8.40 -6.86 -6.36
CA ASP A 75 -8.74 -7.64 -7.53
C ASP A 75 -8.10 -9.05 -7.48
N PRO A 76 -8.89 -10.10 -7.20
CA PRO A 76 -8.41 -11.47 -7.19
C PRO A 76 -7.88 -11.98 -8.54
N ALA A 77 -8.22 -11.33 -9.65
CA ALA A 77 -7.80 -11.72 -11.00
C ALA A 77 -6.33 -11.37 -11.30
N ILE A 78 -5.69 -10.50 -10.52
CA ILE A 78 -4.24 -10.25 -10.60
C ILE A 78 -3.48 -11.56 -10.39
N PRO A 79 -2.38 -11.85 -11.10
CA PRO A 79 -1.60 -13.07 -10.91
C PRO A 79 -1.13 -13.31 -9.46
N ASP A 80 -0.88 -14.57 -9.11
CA ASP A 80 -0.37 -14.92 -7.77
C ASP A 80 1.13 -14.63 -7.62
N ASP A 81 1.82 -14.42 -8.73
CA ASP A 81 3.21 -13.99 -8.79
C ASP A 81 3.32 -12.46 -8.88
N VAL A 82 4.34 -11.90 -8.22
CA VAL A 82 4.55 -10.44 -8.19
C VAL A 82 5.18 -9.96 -9.50
N GLU A 83 6.15 -10.72 -10.02
CA GLU A 83 6.88 -10.39 -11.25
C GLU A 83 5.93 -10.44 -12.45
N GLU A 84 5.08 -11.48 -12.55
CA GLU A 84 4.07 -11.60 -13.62
C GLU A 84 3.08 -10.42 -13.62
N TRP A 85 2.72 -9.91 -12.44
CA TRP A 85 1.87 -8.72 -12.35
C TRP A 85 2.61 -7.45 -12.79
N LEU A 86 3.87 -7.29 -12.39
CA LEU A 86 4.71 -6.14 -12.73
C LEU A 86 5.07 -6.10 -14.21
N ASP A 87 5.29 -7.25 -14.85
CA ASP A 87 5.49 -7.41 -16.30
C ASP A 87 4.32 -6.84 -17.12
N GLY A 88 3.15 -6.70 -16.47
CA GLY A 88 2.00 -6.02 -17.03
C GLY A 88 2.19 -4.51 -17.24
N PHE A 89 3.22 -3.87 -16.70
CA PHE A 89 3.44 -2.42 -16.82
C PHE A 89 4.74 -2.12 -17.55
N ASN A 90 4.71 -1.20 -18.52
CA ASN A 90 5.94 -0.68 -19.11
C ASN A 90 6.69 0.24 -18.14
N THR A 91 5.96 0.94 -17.26
CA THR A 91 6.54 1.81 -16.23
C THR A 91 5.71 1.76 -14.96
N PHE A 92 6.36 1.39 -13.86
CA PHE A 92 5.75 1.32 -12.53
C PHE A 92 6.40 2.35 -11.59
N SER A 93 5.95 3.60 -11.68
CA SER A 93 6.60 4.72 -10.98
C SER A 93 6.27 4.76 -9.49
N ILE A 94 7.29 4.61 -8.65
CA ILE A 94 7.18 4.75 -7.19
C ILE A 94 6.71 6.16 -6.78
N TYR A 95 7.18 7.21 -7.44
CA TYR A 95 6.79 8.60 -7.11
C TYR A 95 5.33 8.89 -7.40
N GLN A 96 4.74 8.20 -8.38
CA GLN A 96 3.33 8.34 -8.69
C GLN A 96 2.45 7.48 -7.78
N VAL A 97 2.85 6.22 -7.55
CA VAL A 97 1.99 5.22 -6.93
C VAL A 97 2.09 5.27 -5.40
N LEU A 98 3.30 5.37 -4.85
CA LEU A 98 3.51 5.31 -3.40
C LEU A 98 2.72 6.37 -2.62
N PRO A 99 2.67 7.66 -3.03
CA PRO A 99 1.88 8.67 -2.31
C PRO A 99 0.40 8.30 -2.22
N GLU A 100 -0.15 7.67 -3.27
CA GLU A 100 -1.55 7.24 -3.28
C GLU A 100 -1.80 6.05 -2.36
N LEU A 101 -0.84 5.13 -2.25
CA LEU A 101 -0.87 4.02 -1.29
C LEU A 101 -0.79 4.53 0.15
N ILE A 102 0.12 5.46 0.46
CA ILE A 102 0.27 6.07 1.79
C ILE A 102 -1.03 6.78 2.18
N LYS A 103 -1.60 7.58 1.27
CA LYS A 103 -2.86 8.30 1.52
C LYS A 103 -4.01 7.32 1.78
N LEU A 104 -4.15 6.29 0.95
CA LEU A 104 -5.19 5.26 1.11
C LEU A 104 -5.02 4.51 2.43
N TRP A 105 -3.79 4.12 2.78
CA TRP A 105 -3.48 3.45 4.03
C TRP A 105 -3.80 4.32 5.26
N GLY A 106 -3.39 5.59 5.22
CA GLY A 106 -3.64 6.57 6.27
C GLY A 106 -5.13 6.79 6.55
N LEU A 107 -5.97 6.79 5.51
CA LEU A 107 -7.43 6.85 5.66
C LEU A 107 -7.96 5.61 6.40
N ASN A 108 -7.53 4.40 6.01
CA ASN A 108 -7.95 3.18 6.68
C ASN A 108 -7.56 3.16 8.17
N VAL A 109 -6.32 3.55 8.50
CA VAL A 109 -5.84 3.58 9.89
C VAL A 109 -6.62 4.58 10.74
N LYS A 110 -6.95 5.76 10.20
CA LYS A 110 -7.77 6.76 10.90
C LYS A 110 -9.19 6.24 11.18
N THR A 111 -9.84 5.67 10.16
CA THR A 111 -11.18 5.09 10.32
C THR A 111 -11.19 3.96 11.35
N ASP A 112 -10.17 3.09 11.34
CA ASP A 112 -10.06 2.01 12.32
C ASP A 112 -9.83 2.54 13.75
N ALA A 113 -9.05 3.62 13.91
CA ALA A 113 -8.81 4.25 15.20
C ALA A 113 -10.08 4.93 15.76
N GLU A 114 -10.84 5.62 14.92
CA GLU A 114 -12.13 6.24 15.28
C GLU A 114 -13.18 5.19 15.65
N ALA A 115 -13.29 4.11 14.87
CA ALA A 115 -14.17 3.00 15.18
C ALA A 115 -13.84 2.41 16.56
N LYS A 116 -12.56 2.15 16.85
CA LYS A 116 -12.12 1.62 18.16
C LYS A 116 -12.48 2.55 19.33
N LYS A 117 -12.34 3.87 19.17
CA LYS A 117 -12.72 4.85 20.20
C LYS A 117 -14.23 4.84 20.46
N ASN A 118 -15.04 4.80 19.41
CA ASN A 118 -16.49 4.78 19.53
C ASN A 118 -17.00 3.48 20.17
N PHE A 119 -16.42 2.34 19.81
CA PHE A 119 -16.73 1.06 20.45
C PHE A 119 -16.38 1.06 21.95
N ALA A 120 -15.21 1.57 22.33
CA ALA A 120 -14.82 1.67 23.74
C ALA A 120 -15.77 2.56 24.56
N GLN A 121 -16.27 3.65 23.99
CA GLN A 121 -17.27 4.52 24.64
C GLN A 121 -18.64 3.84 24.79
N GLN A 122 -19.03 3.00 23.84
CA GLN A 122 -20.32 2.28 23.87
C GLN A 122 -20.29 1.08 24.82
N SER A 123 -19.16 0.38 24.94
CA SER A 123 -19.00 -0.77 25.85
C SER A 123 -18.68 -0.38 27.30
N GLY A 124 -18.39 0.90 27.56
CA GLY A 124 -18.18 1.46 28.90
C GLY A 124 -19.43 2.04 29.56
N ARG A 125 -20.62 1.73 29.03
CA ARG A 125 -21.94 2.11 29.59
C ARG A 125 -22.72 0.87 30.01
#